data_AF-A0A969GQV9-F1
#
_entry.id   AF-A0A969GQV9-F1
#
_cell.length_a   1.000
_cell.length_b   1.000
_cell.length_c   1.000
_cell.angle_alpha   90.00
_cell.angle_beta   90.00
_cell.angle_gamma   90.00
#
_symmetry.space_group_name_H-M   'P 1'
#
loop_
_entity.id
_entity.type
_entity.pdbx_description
1 polymer ?
#
loop_
_entity_poly.entity_id
_entity_poly.type
_entity_poly.pdbx_seq_one_letter_code
_entity_poly.pdbx_strand_id
1 'polypeptide(L)'
;MAQLSADKKLGSLYLCAPINALVEGIYEENIPLSTIREHGDFGLGTFNDLDGEMVLLDGVFYQVHADGRITIEDDDVLTPFACSTHFVPSCEADLPEPMEYEPFLKFLVNLLPSPNLFYAIRIMAPSRMSRPVRSPSKITIDRWSRWRASR
;
A
#
# COMPACT_ATOMS: atom_id res chain seq x y z
N MET A 1 -19.16 -20.31 25.13
CA MET A 1 -19.34 -19.88 23.73
C MET A 1 -18.08 -19.14 23.30
N ALA A 2 -17.04 -19.90 22.90
CA ALA A 2 -15.84 -19.31 22.32
C ALA A 2 -16.01 -19.39 20.80
N GLN A 3 -16.21 -18.23 20.18
CA GLN A 3 -16.33 -18.11 18.73
C GLN A 3 -15.01 -18.57 18.10
N LEU A 4 -15.05 -19.55 17.21
CA LEU A 4 -13.92 -19.92 16.36
C LEU A 4 -13.50 -18.69 15.56
N SER A 5 -12.36 -18.12 15.89
CA SER A 5 -11.69 -17.11 15.05
C SER A 5 -11.29 -17.82 13.76
N ALA A 6 -11.86 -17.39 12.63
CA ALA A 6 -11.48 -17.89 11.31
C ALA A 6 -9.95 -17.89 11.19
N ASP A 7 -9.37 -19.03 10.79
CA ASP A 7 -7.93 -19.17 10.54
C ASP A 7 -7.49 -18.10 9.54
N LYS A 8 -6.92 -17.00 10.04
CA LYS A 8 -6.35 -15.95 9.19
C LYS A 8 -5.19 -16.57 8.43
N LYS A 9 -5.27 -16.54 7.10
CA LYS A 9 -4.32 -17.21 6.22
C LYS A 9 -3.00 -16.43 6.18
N LEU A 10 -2.09 -16.77 7.09
CA LEU A 10 -0.76 -16.16 7.19
C LEU A 10 0.01 -16.29 5.86
N GLY A 11 0.72 -15.23 5.48
CA GLY A 11 1.54 -15.21 4.26
C GLY A 11 0.75 -15.17 2.94
N SER A 12 -0.56 -14.92 2.98
CA SER A 12 -1.37 -14.68 1.77
C SER A 12 -1.38 -13.19 1.41
N LEU A 13 -1.21 -12.87 0.13
CA LEU A 13 -1.35 -11.51 -0.40
C LEU A 13 -2.79 -11.31 -0.90
N TYR A 14 -3.46 -10.28 -0.40
CA TYR A 14 -4.73 -9.80 -0.90
C TYR A 14 -4.52 -8.61 -1.84
N LEU A 15 -5.23 -8.60 -2.96
CA LEU A 15 -5.28 -7.51 -3.92
C LEU A 15 -6.75 -7.22 -4.19
N CYS A 16 -7.21 -6.01 -3.91
CA CYS A 16 -8.63 -5.67 -4.09
C CYS A 16 -8.98 -5.44 -5.57
N ALA A 17 -8.02 -4.98 -6.37
CA ALA A 17 -8.14 -4.76 -7.81
C ALA A 17 -6.82 -5.09 -8.52
N PRO A 18 -6.84 -5.45 -9.82
CA PRO A 18 -5.62 -5.61 -10.60
C PRO A 18 -4.95 -4.25 -10.86
N ILE A 19 -3.62 -4.18 -10.78
CA ILE A 19 -2.87 -2.92 -10.97
C ILE A 19 -3.14 -2.26 -12.34
N ASN A 20 -3.47 -3.06 -13.37
CA ASN A 20 -3.80 -2.55 -14.70
C ASN A 20 -5.04 -1.65 -14.69
N ALA A 21 -6.00 -1.88 -13.78
CA ALA A 21 -7.17 -1.01 -13.64
C ALA A 21 -6.75 0.43 -13.30
N LEU A 22 -5.74 0.57 -12.43
CA LEU A 22 -5.18 1.88 -12.06
C LEU A 22 -4.46 2.54 -13.25
N VAL A 23 -3.70 1.77 -14.03
CA VAL A 23 -3.00 2.26 -15.22
C VAL A 23 -3.97 2.70 -16.32
N GLU A 24 -5.12 2.04 -16.42
CA GLU A 24 -6.19 2.36 -17.39
C GLU A 24 -7.09 3.52 -16.93
N GLY A 25 -6.86 4.07 -15.74
CA GLY A 25 -7.55 5.26 -15.25
C GLY A 25 -8.82 4.99 -14.44
N ILE A 26 -8.99 3.76 -13.94
CA ILE A 26 -10.06 3.40 -13.01
C ILE A 26 -9.61 3.81 -11.60
N TYR A 27 -9.97 5.04 -11.22
CA TYR A 27 -9.57 5.67 -9.94
C TYR A 27 -10.66 5.65 -8.86
N GLU A 28 -11.77 4.94 -9.11
CA GLU A 28 -12.85 4.73 -8.14
C GLU A 28 -13.35 3.28 -8.24
N GLU A 29 -13.06 2.45 -7.23
CA GLU A 29 -13.71 1.13 -7.08
C GLU A 29 -14.55 1.02 -5.80
N ASN A 30 -14.65 2.11 -5.02
CA ASN A 30 -15.52 2.21 -3.84
C ASN A 30 -15.37 1.05 -2.84
N ILE A 31 -14.15 0.50 -2.70
CA ILE A 31 -13.86 -0.57 -1.75
C ILE A 31 -13.55 0.07 -0.39
N PRO A 32 -14.31 -0.21 0.68
CA PRO A 32 -14.03 0.35 2.00
C PRO A 32 -12.73 -0.18 2.60
N LEU A 33 -12.01 0.67 3.32
CA LEU A 33 -10.81 0.27 4.07
C LEU A 33 -11.08 -0.83 5.10
N SER A 34 -12.31 -0.90 5.64
CA SER A 34 -12.74 -2.01 6.50
C SER A 34 -12.51 -3.38 5.84
N THR A 35 -12.79 -3.50 4.54
CA THR A 35 -12.58 -4.73 3.77
C THR A 35 -11.09 -5.05 3.67
N ILE A 36 -10.24 -4.03 3.49
CA ILE A 36 -8.79 -4.22 3.38
C ILE A 36 -8.20 -4.73 4.72
N ARG A 37 -8.71 -4.20 5.84
CA ARG A 37 -8.32 -4.57 7.21
C ARG A 37 -8.66 -6.02 7.56
N GLU A 38 -9.74 -6.55 7.00
CA GLU A 38 -10.10 -7.98 7.17
C GLU A 38 -9.04 -8.91 6.58
N HIS A 39 -8.30 -8.45 5.56
CA HIS A 39 -7.34 -9.24 4.80
C HIS A 39 -5.87 -9.00 5.20
N GLY A 40 -5.59 -8.01 6.03
CA GLY A 40 -4.23 -7.71 6.45
C GLY A 40 -4.10 -6.60 7.48
N ASP A 41 -2.92 -6.53 8.08
CA ASP A 41 -2.48 -5.47 9.01
C ASP A 41 -1.26 -4.69 8.45
N PHE A 42 -0.78 -5.10 7.29
CA PHE A 42 0.32 -4.48 6.56
C PHE A 42 -0.02 -4.39 5.07
N GLY A 43 0.25 -3.26 4.44
CA GLY A 43 -0.12 -3.08 3.05
C GLY A 43 0.16 -1.69 2.49
N LEU A 44 -0.07 -1.55 1.19
CA LEU A 44 0.11 -0.32 0.44
C LEU A 44 -1.05 -0.14 -0.54
N GLY A 45 -1.32 1.09 -0.94
CA GLY A 45 -2.34 1.40 -1.93
C GLY A 45 -2.51 2.89 -2.14
N THR A 46 -3.69 3.28 -2.54
CA THR A 46 -4.08 4.69 -2.74
C THR A 46 -5.55 4.88 -2.37
N PHE A 47 -6.01 6.12 -2.41
CA PHE A 47 -7.40 6.48 -2.17
C PHE A 47 -8.10 6.79 -3.48
N ASN A 48 -9.43 6.88 -3.45
CA ASN A 48 -10.18 7.31 -4.63
C ASN A 48 -9.64 8.65 -5.14
N ASP A 49 -9.75 8.89 -6.45
CA ASP A 49 -9.18 10.05 -7.14
C ASP A 49 -7.64 10.15 -7.05
N LEU A 50 -6.93 9.06 -6.71
CA LEU A 50 -5.48 9.07 -6.47
C LEU A 50 -5.06 10.12 -5.43
N ASP A 51 -5.88 10.29 -4.39
CA ASP A 51 -5.64 11.24 -3.32
C ASP A 51 -4.56 10.71 -2.36
N GLY A 52 -3.30 10.79 -2.77
CA GLY A 52 -2.16 10.35 -1.95
C GLY A 52 -1.91 8.84 -1.90
N GLU A 53 -0.97 8.47 -1.04
CA GLU A 53 -0.58 7.07 -0.80
C GLU A 53 -1.24 6.54 0.46
N MET A 54 -1.79 5.33 0.37
CA MET A 54 -2.25 4.58 1.53
C MET A 54 -1.12 3.68 2.04
N VAL A 55 -0.79 3.81 3.32
CA VAL A 55 0.07 2.88 4.05
C VAL A 55 -0.76 2.23 5.14
N LEU A 56 -0.88 0.90 5.09
CA LEU A 56 -1.44 0.11 6.18
C LEU A 56 -0.28 -0.42 7.02
N LEU A 57 -0.19 0.00 8.27
CA LEU A 57 0.90 -0.40 9.18
C LEU A 57 0.35 -0.69 10.56
N ASP A 58 0.63 -1.91 11.05
CA ASP A 58 0.18 -2.40 12.36
C ASP A 58 -1.35 -2.23 12.53
N GLY A 59 -2.09 -2.43 11.42
CA GLY A 59 -3.54 -2.25 11.35
C GLY A 59 -4.02 -0.80 11.26
N VAL A 60 -3.15 0.21 11.21
CA VAL A 60 -3.58 1.60 11.07
C VAL A 60 -3.40 2.07 9.62
N PHE A 61 -4.42 2.71 9.06
CA PHE A 61 -4.34 3.33 7.74
C PHE A 61 -3.81 4.74 7.86
N TYR A 62 -2.71 5.01 7.16
CA TYR A 62 -2.12 6.33 7.01
C TYR A 62 -2.29 6.78 5.57
N GLN A 63 -2.72 8.03 5.38
CA GLN A 63 -2.70 8.71 4.09
C GLN A 63 -1.55 9.69 4.05
N VAL A 64 -0.63 9.48 3.10
CA VAL A 64 0.45 10.42 2.79
C VAL A 64 0.00 11.28 1.62
N HIS A 65 -0.32 12.53 1.91
CA HIS A 65 -0.77 13.53 0.94
C HIS A 65 0.41 14.01 0.09
N ALA A 66 0.14 14.48 -1.13
CA ALA A 66 1.17 15.03 -2.02
C ALA A 66 1.88 16.27 -1.45
N ASP A 67 1.26 16.97 -0.51
CA ASP A 67 1.86 18.10 0.21
C ASP A 67 2.74 17.67 1.40
N GLY A 68 2.88 16.36 1.63
CA GLY A 68 3.68 15.75 2.69
C GLY A 68 2.96 15.64 4.04
N ARG A 69 1.68 16.00 4.13
CA ARG A 69 0.88 15.77 5.34
C ARG A 69 0.56 14.29 5.48
N ILE A 70 0.49 13.83 6.73
CA ILE A 70 0.10 12.46 7.07
C ILE A 70 -1.17 12.53 7.92
N THR A 71 -2.22 11.86 7.48
CA THR A 71 -3.48 11.69 8.23
C THR A 71 -3.72 10.22 8.53
N ILE A 72 -4.50 9.96 9.58
CA ILE A 72 -5.00 8.61 9.88
C ILE A 72 -6.43 8.57 9.36
N GLU A 73 -6.74 7.56 8.56
CA GLU A 73 -8.04 7.43 7.90
C GLU A 73 -8.91 6.38 8.59
N ASP A 74 -10.22 6.62 8.55
CA ASP A 74 -11.24 5.73 9.09
C ASP A 74 -11.60 4.61 8.11
N ASP A 75 -12.28 3.58 8.63
CA ASP A 75 -12.60 2.35 7.91
C ASP A 75 -13.63 2.52 6.77
N ASP A 76 -14.37 3.62 6.75
CA ASP A 76 -15.38 3.94 5.74
C ASP A 76 -14.81 4.63 4.50
N VAL A 77 -13.55 5.07 4.56
CA VAL A 77 -12.84 5.65 3.42
C VAL A 77 -12.68 4.61 2.31
N LEU A 78 -12.74 5.06 1.06
CA LEU A 78 -12.79 4.20 -0.11
C LEU A 78 -11.45 4.19 -0.87
N THR A 79 -11.06 3.01 -1.35
CA THR A 79 -9.88 2.80 -2.16
C THR A 79 -10.23 2.18 -3.53
N PRO A 80 -9.53 2.60 -4.61
CA PRO A 80 -9.59 1.93 -5.90
C PRO A 80 -8.58 0.78 -6.00
N PHE A 81 -7.54 0.80 -5.16
CA PHE A 81 -6.48 -0.20 -5.17
C PHE A 81 -5.75 -0.25 -3.83
N ALA A 82 -5.68 -1.44 -3.27
CA ALA A 82 -4.90 -1.78 -2.10
C ALA A 82 -4.37 -3.21 -2.21
N CYS A 83 -3.16 -3.41 -1.71
CA CYS A 83 -2.58 -4.70 -1.41
C CYS A 83 -2.41 -4.83 0.10
N SER A 84 -2.82 -5.95 0.68
CA SER A 84 -2.65 -6.19 2.12
C SER A 84 -2.29 -7.64 2.43
N THR A 85 -1.67 -7.84 3.58
CA THR A 85 -1.35 -9.15 4.12
C THR A 85 -1.31 -9.10 5.65
N HIS A 86 -1.53 -10.24 6.30
CA HIS A 86 -1.20 -10.40 7.72
C HIS A 86 0.30 -10.63 7.84
N PHE A 87 1.02 -9.57 8.21
CA PHE A 87 2.47 -9.55 8.18
C PHE A 87 3.05 -10.30 9.38
N VAL A 88 3.74 -11.39 9.07
CA VAL A 88 4.55 -12.14 10.02
C VAL A 88 5.94 -12.30 9.39
N PRO A 89 6.99 -11.70 9.96
CA PRO A 89 8.33 -11.80 9.40
C PRO A 89 8.82 -13.25 9.47
N SER A 90 9.26 -13.78 8.32
CA SER A 90 9.90 -15.10 8.23
C SER A 90 11.42 -15.03 8.33
N CYS A 91 11.98 -13.84 8.10
CA CYS A 91 13.40 -13.53 8.16
C CYS A 91 13.58 -12.07 8.59
N GLU A 92 14.57 -11.82 9.44
CA GLU A 92 15.00 -10.48 9.84
C GLU A 92 16.51 -10.39 9.64
N ALA A 93 16.96 -9.26 9.10
CA ALA A 93 18.37 -9.00 8.85
C ALA A 93 18.69 -7.52 9.06
N ASP A 94 19.77 -7.25 9.77
CA ASP A 94 20.32 -5.91 9.89
C ASP A 94 21.11 -5.52 8.65
N LEU A 95 21.04 -4.25 8.27
CA LEU A 95 21.98 -3.71 7.29
C LEU A 95 23.36 -3.58 7.95
N PRO A 96 24.40 -4.25 7.41
CA PRO A 96 25.72 -4.24 8.02
C PRO A 96 26.39 -2.85 7.96
N GLU A 97 26.11 -2.09 6.89
CA GLU A 97 26.65 -0.74 6.68
C GLU A 97 25.70 0.11 5.82
N PRO A 98 25.77 1.45 5.91
CA PRO A 98 25.07 2.33 4.98
C PRO A 98 25.52 2.07 3.55
N MET A 99 24.55 1.92 2.65
CA MET A 99 24.80 1.58 1.26
C MET A 99 23.92 2.37 0.30
N GLU A 100 24.47 2.60 -0.89
CA GLU A 100 23.73 3.15 -2.02
C GLU A 100 22.64 2.18 -2.50
N TYR A 101 21.70 2.71 -3.29
CA TYR A 101 20.50 1.98 -3.71
C TYR A 101 20.78 0.65 -4.43
N GLU A 102 21.72 0.63 -5.37
CA GLU A 102 22.04 -0.57 -6.16
C GLU A 102 22.66 -1.71 -5.31
N PRO A 103 23.70 -1.47 -4.48
CA PRO A 103 24.16 -2.48 -3.52
C PRO A 103 23.07 -2.95 -2.56
N PHE A 104 22.19 -2.04 -2.11
CA PHE A 104 21.07 -2.37 -1.23
C PHE A 104 20.09 -3.34 -1.88
N LEU A 105 19.70 -3.10 -3.13
CA LEU A 105 18.82 -4.01 -3.87
C LEU A 105 19.45 -5.40 -4.01
N LYS A 106 20.75 -5.48 -4.31
CA LYS A 106 21.46 -6.76 -4.40
C LYS A 106 21.49 -7.50 -3.08
N PHE A 107 21.75 -6.80 -1.98
CA PHE A 107 21.69 -7.36 -0.63
C PHE A 107 20.29 -7.92 -0.34
N LEU A 108 19.25 -7.15 -0.61
CA LEU A 108 17.86 -7.55 -0.39
C LEU A 108 17.49 -8.79 -1.22
N VAL A 109 17.79 -8.81 -2.52
CA VAL A 109 17.50 -9.96 -3.40
C VAL A 109 18.23 -11.22 -2.94
N ASN A 110 19.44 -11.12 -2.42
CA ASN A 110 20.19 -12.26 -1.90
C ASN A 110 19.57 -12.86 -0.62
N LEU A 111 18.73 -12.12 0.10
CA LEU A 111 17.97 -12.63 1.24
C LEU A 111 16.71 -13.39 0.81
N LEU A 112 16.24 -13.20 -0.44
CA LEU A 112 14.99 -13.79 -0.91
C LEU A 112 15.23 -15.21 -1.44
N PRO A 113 14.46 -16.22 -0.97
CA PRO A 113 14.63 -17.60 -1.41
C PRO A 113 14.44 -17.83 -2.92
N SER A 114 13.58 -17.04 -3.56
CA SER A 114 13.27 -17.17 -4.99
C SER A 114 12.69 -15.88 -5.57
N PRO A 115 13.05 -15.49 -6.79
CA PRO A 115 12.46 -14.32 -7.46
C PRO A 115 11.00 -14.53 -7.89
N ASN A 116 10.49 -15.77 -7.84
CA ASN A 116 9.15 -16.12 -8.35
C ASN A 116 8.07 -16.14 -7.25
N LEU A 117 8.35 -15.55 -6.09
CA LEU A 117 7.42 -15.44 -4.96
C LEU A 117 7.12 -13.98 -4.65
N PHE A 118 5.97 -13.74 -4.03
CA PHE A 118 5.64 -12.44 -3.47
C PHE A 118 6.26 -12.28 -2.08
N TYR A 119 6.70 -11.06 -1.76
CA TYR A 119 7.30 -10.72 -0.48
C TYR A 119 6.68 -9.45 0.07
N ALA A 120 6.35 -9.48 1.36
CA ALA A 120 6.12 -8.27 2.14
C ALA A 120 7.42 -7.93 2.87
N ILE A 121 7.89 -6.69 2.73
CA ILE A 121 9.17 -6.25 3.29
C ILE A 121 8.91 -4.99 4.09
N ARG A 122 9.28 -5.04 5.38
CA ARG A 122 9.26 -3.89 6.30
C ARG A 122 10.70 -3.49 6.56
N ILE A 123 11.07 -2.27 6.18
CA ILE A 123 12.40 -1.71 6.45
C ILE A 123 12.24 -0.68 7.56
N MET A 124 12.98 -0.86 8.65
CA MET A 124 13.02 0.09 9.75
C MET A 124 14.34 0.86 9.71
N ALA A 125 14.25 2.18 9.84
CA ALA A 125 15.41 3.05 9.87
C ALA A 125 15.32 3.99 11.08
N PRO A 126 16.46 4.39 11.68
CA PRO A 126 16.48 5.47 12.66
C PRO A 126 15.93 6.76 12.05
N SER A 127 15.27 7.58 12.87
CA SER A 127 14.57 8.81 12.44
C SER A 127 15.42 9.85 11.70
N ARG A 128 16.76 9.72 11.71
CA ARG A 128 17.70 10.59 11.00
C ARG A 128 17.89 10.27 9.52
N MET A 129 17.31 9.18 9.01
CA MET A 129 17.42 8.77 7.61
C MET A 129 16.14 9.13 6.85
N SER A 130 16.05 10.33 6.30
CA SER A 130 14.92 10.73 5.42
C SER A 130 15.22 10.33 3.97
N ARG A 131 14.35 9.52 3.35
CA ARG A 131 14.35 9.30 1.90
C ARG A 131 13.21 10.09 1.26
N PRO A 132 13.41 10.66 0.05
CA PRO A 132 12.31 11.28 -0.68
C PRO A 132 11.27 10.23 -1.04
N VAL A 133 10.03 10.45 -0.59
CA VAL A 133 8.83 9.69 -0.96
C VAL A 133 8.06 10.50 -2.00
N ARG A 134 7.49 9.86 -3.02
CA ARG A 134 6.67 10.53 -4.04
C ARG A 134 5.22 10.05 -3.91
N SER A 135 4.37 10.88 -3.33
CA SER A 135 2.95 10.54 -3.20
C SER A 135 2.13 11.12 -4.38
N PRO A 136 1.18 10.37 -4.97
CA PRO A 136 0.31 10.86 -6.03
C PRO A 136 -0.49 12.08 -5.56
N SER A 137 -0.69 13.04 -6.46
CA SER A 137 -1.59 14.17 -6.22
C SER A 137 -3.00 13.79 -6.61
N LYS A 138 -3.98 14.23 -5.81
CA LYS A 138 -5.41 14.11 -6.12
C LYS A 138 -5.68 14.55 -7.56
N ILE A 139 -6.29 13.67 -8.34
CA ILE A 139 -6.78 13.97 -9.68
C ILE A 139 -8.23 14.40 -9.57
N THR A 140 -8.51 15.67 -9.83
CA THR A 140 -9.90 16.12 -9.98
C THR A 140 -10.43 15.68 -11.34
N ILE A 141 -11.36 14.71 -11.37
CA ILE A 141 -12.13 14.43 -12.57
C ILE A 141 -13.20 15.52 -12.72
N ASP A 142 -12.92 16.55 -13.52
CA ASP A 142 -13.96 17.49 -13.95
C ASP A 142 -14.90 16.78 -14.93
N ARG A 143 -15.97 16.18 -14.39
CA ARG A 143 -16.96 15.38 -15.12
C ARG A 143 -17.83 16.21 -16.07
N TRP A 144 -17.67 17.55 -16.11
CA TRP A 144 -18.56 18.46 -16.85
C TRP A 144 -17.97 19.08 -18.12
N SER A 145 -16.65 19.15 -18.27
CA SER A 145 -16.02 19.82 -19.41
C SER A 145 -15.94 18.97 -20.69
N ARG A 146 -16.08 17.63 -20.61
CA ARG A 146 -16.14 16.75 -21.80
C ARG A 146 -17.52 16.66 -22.48
N TRP A 147 -18.61 17.05 -21.83
CA TRP A 147 -19.97 16.96 -22.40
C TRP A 147 -20.37 18.17 -23.28
N ARG A 148 -19.67 19.31 -23.18
CA ARG A 148 -19.97 20.52 -23.98
C ARG A 148 -19.19 20.62 -25.29
N ALA A 149 -18.22 19.74 -25.54
CA ALA A 149 -17.46 19.73 -26.79
C ALA A 149 -18.10 18.85 -27.91
N SER A 150 -19.25 18.25 -27.64
CA SER A 150 -19.97 17.36 -28.57
C SER A 150 -21.43 17.76 -28.81
N ARG A 151 -21.75 19.06 -28.76
CA ARG A 151 -22.99 19.62 -29.32
C ARG A 151 -22.69 20.85 -30.16
#